data_AF-A0A5P1FQ85-F1
#
_entry.id   AF-A0A5P1FQ85-F1
#
_cell.length_a   1.000
_cell.length_b   1.000
_cell.length_c   1.000
_cell.angle_alpha   90.00
_cell.angle_beta   90.00
_cell.angle_gamma   90.00
#
_symmetry.space_group_name_H-M   'P 1'
#
loop_
_entity.id
_entity.type
_entity.pdbx_description
1 polymer ?
#
loop_
_entity_poly.entity_id
_entity_poly.type
_entity_poly.pdbx_seq_one_letter_code
_entity_poly.pdbx_strand_id
1 'polypeptide(L)'
;MKYGNSIFHLGGPRKVVSNWSQDQSLFDCWREGQTGYPLIDANMKELSTTGFMSNRGRQIVCSFLVRDMGVDWRMGAEWFETCLLDYDPCSNYGNWTYGAGVGNDPREDRYFSIPKQAKTYDPEGEYVSYWLQQLSSLPKERRNFPGSSYFKQVVPLKFENTKQRPDTGRNERRRGKSVYRN
;
A
#
# COMPACT_ATOMS: atom_id res chain seq x y z
N MET A 1 13.15 25.30 3.77
CA MET A 1 12.49 24.04 4.16
C MET A 1 12.62 23.82 5.66
N LYS A 2 11.51 23.59 6.39
CA LYS A 2 11.48 23.47 7.86
C LYS A 2 12.31 22.31 8.43
N TYR A 3 12.51 21.25 7.66
CA TYR A 3 13.10 19.99 8.14
C TYR A 3 14.44 19.63 7.46
N GLY A 4 15.05 20.55 6.70
CA GLY A 4 16.33 20.33 6.02
C GLY A 4 16.36 19.05 5.19
N ASN A 5 17.45 18.28 5.29
CA ASN A 5 17.64 17.02 4.57
C ASN A 5 17.00 15.80 5.26
N SER A 6 16.24 15.99 6.35
CA SER A 6 15.65 14.85 7.08
C SER A 6 14.58 14.08 6.32
N ILE A 7 14.05 14.66 5.24
CA ILE A 7 13.14 13.98 4.33
C ILE A 7 13.81 12.87 3.50
N PHE A 8 15.14 12.80 3.49
CA PHE A 8 15.92 11.77 2.77
C PHE A 8 16.49 10.69 3.71
N HIS A 9 16.41 10.89 5.03
CA HIS A 9 16.95 9.94 6.02
C HIS A 9 15.94 8.84 6.32
N LEU A 10 16.43 7.62 6.59
CA LEU A 10 15.60 6.43 6.84
C LEU A 10 14.47 6.66 7.87
N GLY A 11 14.79 7.34 8.97
CA GLY A 11 13.83 7.65 10.03
C GLY A 11 12.93 8.86 9.75
N GLY A 12 13.11 9.52 8.60
CA GLY A 12 12.37 10.71 8.19
C GLY A 12 12.47 11.88 9.17
N PRO A 13 11.62 12.89 8.99
CA PRO A 13 11.51 14.03 9.91
C PRO A 13 11.18 13.64 11.36
N ARG A 14 10.50 12.51 11.60
CA ARG A 14 10.17 12.00 12.94
C ARG A 14 11.32 11.23 13.61
N LYS A 15 12.41 10.93 12.90
CA LYS A 15 13.53 10.10 13.38
C LYS A 15 13.08 8.74 13.92
N VAL A 16 12.11 8.11 13.25
CA VAL A 16 11.61 6.78 13.62
C VAL A 16 12.72 5.75 13.47
N VAL A 17 12.93 4.93 14.50
CA VAL A 17 13.83 3.78 14.44
C VAL A 17 13.01 2.57 13.98
N SER A 18 13.36 2.01 12.84
CA SER A 18 12.71 0.82 12.27
C SER A 18 13.73 -0.03 11.53
N ASN A 19 13.54 -1.34 11.55
CA ASN A 19 14.39 -2.28 10.82
C ASN A 19 13.76 -2.57 9.45
N TRP A 20 14.13 -1.77 8.45
CA TRP A 20 13.64 -1.93 7.09
C TRP A 20 14.47 -2.98 6.34
N SER A 21 13.79 -3.82 5.56
CA SER A 21 14.48 -4.74 4.66
C SER A 21 15.06 -4.00 3.46
N GLN A 22 16.26 -4.36 3.05
CA GLN A 22 16.85 -3.97 1.76
C GLN A 22 17.05 -5.20 0.87
N ASP A 23 16.18 -6.20 1.01
CA ASP A 23 16.18 -7.39 0.15
C ASP A 23 15.91 -6.99 -1.30
N GLN A 24 16.98 -7.05 -2.11
CA GLN A 24 16.95 -6.65 -3.51
C GLN A 24 16.02 -7.53 -4.34
N SER A 25 15.94 -8.82 -4.04
CA SER A 25 15.09 -9.76 -4.80
C SER A 25 13.61 -9.42 -4.61
N LEU A 26 13.22 -9.11 -3.37
CA LEU A 26 11.87 -8.71 -3.03
C LEU A 26 11.54 -7.35 -3.65
N PHE A 27 12.47 -6.40 -3.62
CA PHE A 27 12.30 -5.09 -4.26
C PHE A 27 12.19 -5.20 -5.79
N ASP A 28 13.00 -6.02 -6.44
CA ASP A 28 12.98 -6.21 -7.89
C ASP A 28 11.63 -6.78 -8.36
N CYS A 29 11.02 -7.72 -7.61
CA CYS A 29 9.67 -8.18 -7.89
C CYS A 29 8.63 -7.05 -7.86
N TRP A 30 8.76 -6.10 -6.92
CA TRP A 30 7.88 -4.93 -6.89
C TRP A 30 8.17 -3.96 -8.03
N ARG A 31 9.44 -3.64 -8.26
CA ARG A 31 9.90 -2.75 -9.33
C ARG A 31 9.39 -3.20 -10.70
N GLU A 32 9.45 -4.50 -10.97
CA GLU A 32 9.12 -5.11 -12.26
C GLU A 32 7.64 -5.48 -12.41
N GLY A 33 6.82 -5.31 -11.37
CA GLY A 33 5.41 -5.69 -11.37
C GLY A 33 5.20 -7.21 -11.45
N GLN A 34 5.93 -7.95 -10.62
CA GLN A 34 5.86 -9.42 -10.50
C GLN A 34 5.59 -9.86 -9.06
N THR A 35 4.78 -9.10 -8.33
CA THR A 35 4.48 -9.34 -6.91
C THR A 35 3.46 -10.46 -6.69
N GLY A 36 2.71 -10.83 -7.74
CA GLY A 36 1.57 -11.74 -7.63
C GLY A 36 0.26 -11.04 -7.21
N TYR A 37 0.27 -9.72 -7.11
CA TYR A 37 -0.90 -8.89 -6.86
C TYR A 37 -1.20 -8.04 -8.10
N PRO A 38 -2.22 -8.38 -8.92
CA PRO A 38 -2.48 -7.72 -10.20
C PRO A 38 -2.58 -6.20 -10.13
N LEU A 39 -3.19 -5.65 -9.08
CA LEU A 39 -3.29 -4.20 -8.91
C LEU A 39 -1.93 -3.54 -8.70
N ILE A 40 -1.03 -4.16 -7.93
CA ILE A 40 0.33 -3.66 -7.75
C ILE A 40 1.10 -3.75 -9.06
N ASP A 41 1.06 -4.93 -9.67
CA ASP A 41 1.80 -5.26 -10.88
C ASP A 41 1.39 -4.34 -12.05
N ALA A 42 0.09 -4.09 -12.21
CA ALA A 42 -0.43 -3.17 -13.21
C ALA A 42 0.06 -1.72 -13.01
N ASN A 43 0.06 -1.22 -11.76
CA ASN A 43 0.57 0.12 -11.46
C ASN A 43 2.08 0.21 -11.75
N MET A 44 2.86 -0.78 -11.33
CA MET A 44 4.30 -0.79 -11.58
C MET A 44 4.62 -0.90 -13.07
N LYS A 45 3.77 -1.60 -13.84
CA LYS A 45 3.86 -1.65 -15.30
C LYS A 45 3.49 -0.31 -15.95
N GLU A 46 2.44 0.36 -15.48
CA GLU A 46 2.06 1.71 -15.93
C GLU A 46 3.23 2.69 -15.74
N LEU A 47 3.81 2.72 -14.53
CA LEU A 47 4.91 3.61 -14.19
C LEU A 47 6.14 3.37 -15.07
N SER A 48 6.60 2.14 -15.16
CA SER A 48 7.81 1.81 -15.93
C SER A 48 7.65 2.03 -17.44
N THR A 49 6.42 1.94 -17.95
CA THR A 49 6.14 2.09 -19.39
C THR A 49 5.89 3.54 -19.79
N THR A 50 5.25 4.33 -18.94
CA THR A 50 4.76 5.69 -19.29
C THR A 50 5.46 6.81 -18.55
N GLY A 51 6.16 6.50 -17.47
CA GLY A 51 6.67 7.48 -16.52
C GLY A 51 5.58 8.25 -15.76
N PHE A 52 4.35 7.75 -15.78
CA PHE A 52 3.22 8.28 -15.01
C PHE A 52 2.60 7.18 -14.15
N MET A 53 2.01 7.58 -13.03
CA MET A 53 1.14 6.73 -12.22
C MET A 53 0.10 7.61 -11.54
N SER A 54 -1.16 7.17 -11.53
CA SER A 54 -2.23 7.87 -10.82
C SER A 54 -1.89 8.07 -9.33
N ASN A 55 -2.34 9.17 -8.72
CA ASN A 55 -2.08 9.43 -7.30
C ASN A 55 -2.58 8.29 -6.39
N ARG A 56 -3.72 7.68 -6.74
CA ARG A 56 -4.24 6.49 -6.05
C ARG A 56 -3.27 5.31 -6.19
N GLY A 57 -2.77 5.06 -7.40
CA GLY A 57 -1.73 4.08 -7.67
C GLY A 57 -0.50 4.26 -6.80
N ARG A 58 0.04 5.49 -6.75
CA ARG A 58 1.23 5.83 -5.94
C ARG A 58 1.03 5.48 -4.47
N GLN A 59 -0.14 5.80 -3.91
CA GLN A 59 -0.49 5.47 -2.52
C GLN A 59 -0.57 3.95 -2.29
N ILE A 60 -1.16 3.22 -3.22
CA ILE A 60 -1.33 1.76 -3.14
C ILE A 60 0.04 1.06 -3.17
N VAL A 61 0.88 1.36 -4.16
CA VAL A 61 2.18 0.68 -4.32
C VAL A 61 3.17 1.05 -3.23
N CYS A 62 3.13 2.31 -2.75
CA CYS A 62 3.90 2.75 -1.59
C CYS A 62 3.49 1.99 -0.32
N SER A 63 2.18 1.90 -0.05
CA SER A 63 1.67 1.16 1.10
C SER A 63 2.06 -0.32 1.05
N PHE A 64 2.00 -0.95 -0.12
CA PHE A 64 2.38 -2.36 -0.27
C PHE A 64 3.87 -2.58 0.01
N LEU A 65 4.75 -1.76 -0.59
CA LEU A 65 6.19 -1.86 -0.38
C LEU A 65 6.57 -1.70 1.10
N VAL A 66 5.99 -0.70 1.75
CA VAL A 66 6.31 -0.37 3.14
C VAL A 66 5.66 -1.35 4.12
N ARG A 67 4.36 -1.60 3.98
CA ARG A 67 3.56 -2.26 5.02
C ARG A 67 3.55 -3.76 4.83
N ASP A 68 3.28 -4.25 3.62
CA ASP A 68 3.22 -5.68 3.35
C ASP A 68 4.63 -6.26 3.18
N MET A 69 5.45 -5.67 2.31
CA MET A 69 6.82 -6.17 2.06
C MET A 69 7.82 -5.79 3.16
N GLY A 70 7.62 -4.66 3.86
CA GLY A 70 8.57 -4.20 4.89
C GLY A 70 9.90 -3.71 4.33
N VAL A 71 9.91 -3.29 3.06
CA VAL A 71 11.11 -2.81 2.37
C VAL A 71 11.34 -1.33 2.67
N ASP A 72 12.60 -0.93 2.71
CA ASP A 72 13.05 0.45 2.88
C ASP A 72 12.36 1.36 1.86
N TRP A 73 11.56 2.28 2.38
CA TRP A 73 10.76 3.20 1.59
C TRP A 73 11.60 4.08 0.66
N ARG A 74 12.88 4.31 0.98
CA ARG A 74 13.79 5.11 0.14
C ARG A 74 14.06 4.43 -1.20
N MET A 75 14.12 3.10 -1.23
CA MET A 75 14.28 2.34 -2.48
C MET A 75 13.10 2.62 -3.43
N GLY A 76 11.89 2.69 -2.88
CA GLY A 76 10.70 3.06 -3.65
C GLY A 76 10.72 4.54 -4.10
N ALA A 77 11.18 5.44 -3.23
CA ALA A 77 11.33 6.86 -3.55
C ALA A 77 12.35 7.10 -4.68
N GLU A 78 13.50 6.43 -4.64
CA GLU A 78 14.56 6.48 -5.66
C GLU A 78 14.09 5.88 -6.99
N TRP A 79 13.31 4.79 -6.95
CA TRP A 79 12.70 4.25 -8.16
C TRP A 79 11.71 5.22 -8.81
N PHE A 80 10.87 5.86 -8.00
CA PHE A 80 9.95 6.88 -8.47
C PHE A 80 10.66 8.10 -9.04
N GLU A 81 11.79 8.51 -8.43
CA GLU A 81 12.66 9.55 -8.97
C GLU A 81 13.22 9.20 -10.35
N THR A 82 13.54 7.92 -10.58
CA THR A 82 14.06 7.45 -11.88
C THR A 82 12.97 7.42 -12.95
N CYS A 83 11.73 7.07 -12.60
CA CYS A 83 10.66 6.82 -13.57
C CYS A 83 9.71 8.01 -13.81
N LEU A 84 9.39 8.80 -12.79
CA LEU A 84 8.32 9.78 -12.89
C LEU A 84 8.71 10.98 -13.76
N LEU A 85 7.91 11.23 -14.80
CA LEU A 85 8.04 12.44 -15.63
C LEU A 85 7.67 13.72 -14.86
N ASP A 86 6.84 13.59 -13.82
CA ASP A 86 6.43 14.68 -12.94
C ASP A 86 7.21 14.71 -11.61
N TYR A 87 8.42 14.17 -11.59
CA TYR A 87 9.25 14.14 -10.40
C TYR A 87 9.50 15.54 -9.83
N ASP A 88 9.13 15.71 -8.57
CA ASP A 88 9.54 16.81 -7.71
C ASP A 88 10.09 16.21 -6.40
N PRO A 89 11.34 16.52 -5.99
CA PRO A 89 11.95 15.93 -4.80
C PRO A 89 11.10 16.11 -3.54
N CYS A 90 10.47 17.28 -3.38
CA CYS A 90 9.70 17.61 -2.19
C CYS A 90 8.44 16.75 -2.11
N SER A 91 7.71 16.65 -3.22
CA SER A 91 6.47 15.92 -3.35
C SER A 91 6.70 14.42 -3.31
N ASN A 92 7.75 13.91 -3.97
CA ASN A 92 8.06 12.49 -3.98
C ASN A 92 8.47 12.00 -2.58
N TYR A 93 9.58 12.52 -2.04
CA TYR A 93 10.08 12.08 -0.72
C TYR A 93 9.10 12.46 0.41
N GLY A 94 8.41 13.60 0.29
CA GLY A 94 7.33 13.98 1.21
C GLY A 94 6.23 12.92 1.27
N ASN A 95 5.69 12.50 0.12
CA ASN A 95 4.64 11.48 0.07
C ASN A 95 5.13 10.11 0.55
N TRP A 96 6.36 9.73 0.18
CA TRP A 96 6.97 8.47 0.64
C TRP A 96 7.18 8.44 2.15
N THR A 97 7.66 9.52 2.77
CA THR A 97 7.78 9.60 4.23
C THR A 97 6.43 9.49 4.94
N TYR A 98 5.36 10.04 4.35
CA TYR A 98 4.00 9.87 4.88
C TYR A 98 3.51 8.42 4.77
N GLY A 99 3.69 7.76 3.62
CA GLY A 99 3.32 6.34 3.45
C GLY A 99 4.11 5.42 4.38
N ALA A 100 5.38 5.72 4.59
CA ALA A 100 6.28 5.00 5.50
C ALA A 100 5.99 5.24 6.99
N GLY A 101 5.16 6.22 7.35
CA GLY A 101 4.88 6.58 8.74
C GLY A 101 6.02 7.32 9.46
N VAL A 102 7.07 7.71 8.72
CA VAL A 102 8.25 8.42 9.23
C VAL A 102 8.15 9.95 9.02
N GLY A 103 7.14 10.40 8.27
CA GLY A 103 6.77 11.79 8.07
C GLY A 103 5.89 12.35 9.18
N ASN A 104 5.73 13.69 9.21
CA ASN A 104 4.94 14.39 10.22
C ASN A 104 3.44 14.44 9.86
N ASP A 105 2.83 13.28 9.66
CA ASP A 105 1.39 13.16 9.38
C ASP A 105 0.59 13.07 10.70
N PRO A 106 -0.43 13.92 10.92
CA PRO A 106 -1.33 13.78 12.08
C PRO A 106 -2.17 12.50 12.05
N ARG A 107 -2.29 11.83 10.90
CA ARG A 107 -2.98 10.56 10.75
C ARG A 107 -1.95 9.43 10.85
N GLU A 108 -1.83 8.87 12.05
CA GLU A 108 -0.96 7.71 12.25
C GLU A 108 -1.55 6.47 11.53
N ASP A 109 -0.66 5.69 10.91
CA ASP A 109 -0.92 4.32 10.43
C ASP A 109 -1.90 4.13 9.26
N ARG A 110 -1.76 4.91 8.18
CA ARG A 110 -2.50 4.66 6.93
C ARG A 110 -2.00 3.40 6.22
N TYR A 111 -2.88 2.40 6.11
CA TYR A 111 -2.69 1.20 5.32
C TYR A 111 -3.75 1.09 4.21
N PHE A 112 -3.32 0.72 3.01
CA PHE A 112 -4.20 0.50 1.86
C PHE A 112 -4.35 -1.00 1.59
N SER A 113 -5.48 -1.58 2.01
CA SER A 113 -5.82 -2.99 1.72
C SER A 113 -5.98 -3.21 0.22
N ILE A 114 -5.06 -3.97 -0.39
CA ILE A 114 -5.04 -4.23 -1.83
C ILE A 114 -6.38 -4.77 -2.36
N PRO A 115 -7.03 -5.79 -1.74
CA PRO A 115 -8.32 -6.27 -2.21
C PRO A 115 -9.41 -5.21 -2.18
N LYS A 116 -9.43 -4.37 -1.13
CA LYS A 116 -10.41 -3.30 -1.00
C LYS A 116 -10.21 -2.23 -2.07
N GLN A 117 -8.95 -1.87 -2.33
CA GLN A 117 -8.61 -0.88 -3.37
C GLN A 117 -8.99 -1.41 -4.76
N ALA A 118 -8.66 -2.66 -5.07
CA ALA A 118 -9.05 -3.30 -6.34
C ALA A 118 -10.56 -3.26 -6.55
N LYS A 119 -11.34 -3.72 -5.56
CA LYS A 119 -12.82 -3.70 -5.63
C LYS A 119 -13.43 -2.31 -5.74
N THR A 120 -12.75 -1.29 -5.23
CA THR A 120 -13.27 0.09 -5.20
C THR A 120 -12.93 0.84 -6.48
N TYR A 121 -11.71 0.71 -6.97
CA TYR A 121 -11.17 1.53 -8.06
C TYR A 121 -11.06 0.80 -9.40
N ASP A 122 -11.12 -0.53 -9.40
CA ASP A 122 -11.13 -1.35 -10.61
C ASP A 122 -12.06 -2.57 -10.44
N PRO A 123 -13.37 -2.38 -10.16
CA PRO A 123 -14.29 -3.47 -9.81
C PRO A 123 -14.39 -4.57 -10.88
N GLU A 124 -14.22 -4.20 -12.15
CA GLU A 124 -14.30 -5.11 -13.30
C GLU A 124 -12.93 -5.63 -13.78
N GLY A 125 -11.85 -5.18 -13.14
CA GLY A 125 -10.49 -5.56 -13.49
C GLY A 125 -10.05 -5.08 -14.88
N GLU A 126 -10.64 -4.00 -15.38
CA GLU A 126 -10.32 -3.46 -16.70
C GLU A 126 -8.92 -2.85 -16.69
N TYR A 127 -8.60 -2.06 -15.65
CA TYR A 127 -7.28 -1.45 -15.51
C TYR A 127 -6.19 -2.52 -15.39
N VAL A 128 -6.38 -3.53 -14.53
CA VAL A 128 -5.38 -4.60 -14.42
C VAL A 128 -5.23 -5.39 -15.71
N SER A 129 -6.33 -5.67 -16.44
CA SER A 129 -6.24 -6.40 -17.71
C SER A 129 -5.60 -5.62 -18.84
N TYR A 130 -5.71 -4.29 -18.82
CA TYR A 130 -5.06 -3.41 -19.78
C TYR A 130 -3.53 -3.48 -19.64
N TRP A 131 -3.02 -3.40 -18.40
CA TRP A 131 -1.59 -3.44 -18.15
C TRP A 131 -1.01 -4.87 -18.11
N LEU A 132 -1.82 -5.85 -17.73
CA LEU A 132 -1.45 -7.26 -17.61
C LEU A 132 -2.30 -8.08 -18.58
N GLN A 133 -1.90 -8.08 -19.85
CA GLN A 133 -2.67 -8.66 -20.96
C GLN A 133 -3.00 -10.15 -20.76
N GLN A 134 -2.18 -10.90 -20.01
CA GLN A 134 -2.45 -12.29 -19.64
C GLN A 134 -3.73 -12.47 -18.82
N LEU A 135 -4.21 -11.42 -18.14
CA LEU A 135 -5.44 -11.42 -17.35
C LEU A 135 -6.68 -11.06 -18.18
N SER A 136 -6.53 -10.53 -19.40
CA SER A 136 -7.66 -10.12 -20.25
C SER A 136 -8.60 -11.28 -20.59
N SER A 137 -8.05 -12.50 -20.69
CA SER A 137 -8.77 -13.74 -20.98
C SER A 137 -9.65 -14.24 -19.82
N LEU A 138 -9.42 -13.73 -18.60
CA LEU A 138 -10.20 -14.11 -17.43
C LEU A 138 -11.53 -13.35 -17.38
N PRO A 139 -12.59 -13.97 -16.81
CA PRO A 139 -13.81 -13.26 -16.45
C PRO A 139 -13.52 -12.04 -15.57
N LYS A 140 -14.29 -10.96 -15.74
CA LYS A 140 -14.09 -9.66 -15.07
C LYS A 140 -13.87 -9.80 -13.55
N GLU A 141 -14.64 -10.67 -12.92
CA GLU A 141 -14.63 -10.91 -11.47
C GLU A 141 -13.34 -11.56 -10.97
N ARG A 142 -12.61 -12.26 -11.85
CA ARG A 142 -11.38 -12.99 -11.53
C ARG A 142 -10.10 -12.21 -11.85
N ARG A 143 -10.18 -11.12 -12.60
CA ARG A 143 -8.98 -10.38 -13.07
C ARG A 143 -8.15 -9.80 -11.93
N ASN A 144 -8.81 -9.22 -10.91
CA ASN A 144 -8.13 -8.70 -9.72
C ASN A 144 -7.65 -9.80 -8.77
N PHE A 145 -8.27 -10.98 -8.83
CA PHE A 145 -8.00 -12.10 -7.92
C PHE A 145 -7.91 -13.43 -8.70
N PRO A 146 -6.88 -13.60 -9.55
CA PRO A 146 -6.77 -14.74 -10.46
C PRO A 146 -6.50 -16.07 -9.73
N GLY A 147 -5.98 -16.02 -8.50
CA GLY A 147 -5.58 -17.19 -7.74
C GLY A 147 -4.28 -17.79 -8.30
N SER A 148 -4.22 -19.12 -8.40
CA SER A 148 -3.03 -19.84 -8.90
C SER A 148 -2.79 -19.69 -10.41
N SER A 149 -3.69 -19.06 -11.16
CA SER A 149 -3.50 -18.81 -12.60
C SER A 149 -2.61 -17.61 -12.90
N TYR A 150 -1.97 -17.01 -11.89
CA TYR A 150 -1.07 -15.87 -12.01
C TYR A 150 0.22 -16.13 -11.22
N PHE A 151 1.09 -15.12 -11.06
CA PHE A 151 2.31 -15.26 -10.28
C PHE A 151 2.01 -15.62 -8.82
N LYS A 152 2.92 -16.39 -8.24
CA LYS A 152 2.91 -16.68 -6.81
C LYS A 152 3.14 -15.36 -6.05
N GLN A 153 2.32 -15.12 -5.02
CA GLN A 153 2.46 -13.96 -4.15
C GLN A 153 3.83 -13.97 -3.44
N VAL A 154 4.56 -12.85 -3.54
CA VAL A 154 5.92 -12.72 -2.99
C VAL A 154 5.94 -12.61 -1.47
N VAL A 155 4.89 -12.04 -0.88
CA VAL A 155 4.65 -11.93 0.57
C VAL A 155 3.17 -12.07 0.86
N PRO A 156 2.76 -12.57 2.05
CA PRO A 156 1.37 -12.51 2.47
C PRO A 156 0.95 -11.08 2.83
N LEU A 157 -0.30 -10.70 2.57
CA LEU A 157 -0.85 -9.42 3.01
C LEU A 157 -1.03 -9.40 4.53
N LYS A 158 -0.40 -8.43 5.22
CA LYS A 158 -0.32 -8.45 6.69
C LYS A 158 -1.65 -8.16 7.39
N PHE A 159 -2.53 -7.41 6.73
CA PHE A 159 -3.73 -6.84 7.36
C PHE A 159 -5.06 -7.36 6.77
N GLU A 160 -5.07 -8.49 6.05
CA GLU A 160 -6.31 -9.11 5.57
C GLU A 160 -7.14 -9.77 6.71
N ASN A 161 -6.51 -10.19 7.80
CA ASN A 161 -7.14 -11.03 8.84
C ASN A 161 -7.81 -10.28 10.01
N THR A 162 -7.93 -8.95 9.98
CA THR A 162 -8.57 -8.20 11.10
C THR A 162 -10.11 -8.25 11.12
N LYS A 163 -10.76 -9.06 10.28
CA LYS A 163 -12.20 -9.37 10.37
C LYS A 163 -12.47 -10.84 10.71
N GLN A 164 -11.96 -11.29 11.85
CA GLN A 164 -12.50 -12.40 12.65
C GLN A 164 -11.94 -12.28 14.09
N ARG A 165 -12.28 -11.20 14.79
CA ARG A 165 -12.33 -11.25 16.26
C ARG A 165 -13.81 -11.27 16.61
N PRO A 166 -14.34 -12.33 17.27
CA PRO A 166 -15.69 -12.27 17.79
C PRO A 166 -15.74 -11.12 18.80
N ASP A 167 -16.75 -10.28 18.68
CA ASP A 167 -17.08 -9.25 19.67
C ASP A 167 -17.57 -9.95 20.95
N THR A 168 -16.62 -10.50 21.72
CA THR A 168 -16.90 -11.02 23.05
C THR A 168 -16.84 -9.86 24.03
N GLY A 169 -18.01 -9.34 24.37
CA GLY A 169 -18.27 -8.81 25.70
C GLY A 169 -18.24 -7.29 25.82
N ARG A 170 -19.28 -6.63 25.32
CA ARG A 170 -19.77 -5.41 25.99
C ARG A 170 -21.29 -5.29 25.95
N ASN A 171 -21.95 -6.30 26.51
CA ASN A 171 -23.33 -6.18 26.98
C ASN A 171 -23.38 -6.63 28.44
N GLU A 172 -23.27 -5.67 29.36
CA GLU A 172 -23.97 -5.63 30.64
C GLU A 172 -23.37 -4.52 31.51
N ARG A 173 -24.16 -3.47 31.71
CA ARG A 173 -24.28 -2.63 32.92
C ARG A 173 -24.80 -1.26 32.52
N ARG A 174 -26.12 -1.20 32.32
CA ARG A 174 -26.95 -0.01 32.56
C ARG A 174 -28.41 -0.47 32.62
N ARG A 175 -28.76 -1.14 33.73
CA ARG A 175 -30.13 -1.24 34.23
C ARG A 175 -30.12 -0.86 35.69
N GLY A 176 -31.01 0.07 36.06
CA GLY A 176 -31.40 0.31 37.45
C GLY A 176 -30.93 1.63 38.06
N LYS A 177 -31.53 2.74 37.66
CA LYS A 177 -31.87 3.82 38.62
C LYS A 177 -33.26 4.34 38.29
N SER A 178 -34.25 3.86 39.04
CA SER A 178 -35.59 4.43 39.12
C SER A 178 -36.19 4.10 40.50
N VAL A 179 -36.21 5.14 41.35
CA VAL A 179 -37.24 5.52 42.35
C VAL A 179 -37.64 4.53 43.47
N TYR A 180 -37.34 4.85 44.75
CA TYR A 180 -38.31 5.38 45.76
C TYR A 180 -37.71 5.46 47.18
N ARG A 181 -38.25 6.45 47.92
CA ARG A 181 -38.16 6.91 49.32
C ARG A 181 -37.88 5.89 50.44
N ASN A 182 -37.19 6.36 51.49
CA ASN A 182 -37.78 6.64 52.82
C ASN A 182 -37.07 7.84 53.46
#